data_AF-J9E011-F1
#
_entry.id   AF-J9E011-F1
#
_cell.length_a   1.000
_cell.length_b   1.000
_cell.length_c   1.000
_cell.angle_alpha   90.00
_cell.angle_beta   90.00
_cell.angle_gamma   90.00
#
_symmetry.space_group_name_H-M   'P 1'
#
loop_
_entity.id
_entity.type
_entity.pdbx_description
1 polymer ?
#
loop_
_entity_poly.entity_id
_entity_poly.type
_entity_poly.pdbx_seq_one_letter_code
_entity_poly.pdbx_strand_id
1 'polypeptide(L)' 'MLSGTAIKKCSQNAWDSVYLILFLDVGKKIGCGNFGELRLGKNLYNNEHVAIKLEPLKSKAPQLHLEYRFYKLLGQH' A
#
# COMPACT_ATOMS: atom_id res chain seq x y z
N MET A 1 8.69 -12.06 4.17
CA MET A 1 9.25 -11.50 2.92
C MET A 1 8.12 -11.21 1.95
N LEU A 2 7.42 -10.08 2.10
CA LEU A 2 6.60 -9.53 1.02
C LEU A 2 7.54 -8.63 0.23
N SER A 3 7.89 -9.03 -0.99
CA SER A 3 8.93 -8.38 -1.78
C SER A 3 8.65 -6.88 -1.95
N GLY A 4 9.55 -6.08 -1.39
CA GLY A 4 9.96 -4.67 -1.59
C GLY A 4 9.19 -3.63 -2.41
N THR A 5 8.25 -3.98 -3.28
CA THR A 5 7.69 -3.04 -4.27
C THR A 5 6.37 -2.41 -3.80
N ALA A 6 5.55 -3.14 -3.04
CA ALA A 6 4.20 -2.69 -2.71
C ALA A 6 4.11 -1.82 -1.44
N ILE A 7 5.05 -1.99 -0.52
CA ILE A 7 5.14 -1.18 0.70
C ILE A 7 5.72 0.21 0.39
N LYS A 8 6.43 0.38 -0.74
CA LYS A 8 7.15 1.64 -1.07
C LYS A 8 6.27 2.89 -1.23
N LYS A 9 4.96 2.77 -1.37
CA LYS A 9 4.07 3.93 -1.51
C LYS A 9 2.76 3.62 -0.77
N CYS A 10 2.71 3.96 0.51
CA CYS A 10 1.49 3.92 1.29
C CYS A 10 1.18 5.36 1.71
N SER A 11 0.09 5.92 1.17
CA SER A 11 -0.23 7.34 1.27
C SER A 11 -1.29 7.60 2.36
N GLN A 12 -1.08 8.63 3.20
CA GLN A 12 -2.00 9.08 4.25
C GLN A 12 -3.10 10.04 3.77
N ASN A 13 -2.98 10.55 2.56
CA ASN A 13 -3.70 11.70 2.05
C ASN A 13 -4.42 11.31 0.77
N ALA A 14 -5.68 11.74 0.63
CA ALA A 14 -6.52 11.37 -0.51
C ALA A 14 -5.84 11.66 -1.86
N TRP A 15 -5.12 12.78 -1.95
CA TRP A 15 -4.37 13.19 -3.13
C TRP A 15 -3.20 12.26 -3.49
N ASP A 16 -2.39 11.88 -2.51
CA ASP A 16 -1.25 10.98 -2.72
C ASP A 16 -1.74 9.54 -3.01
N SER A 17 -2.89 9.15 -2.46
CA SER A 17 -3.54 7.88 -2.78
C SER A 17 -4.10 7.89 -4.20
N VAL A 18 -4.67 9.02 -4.65
CA VAL A 18 -5.13 9.20 -6.04
C VAL A 18 -3.96 9.16 -7.02
N TYR A 19 -2.87 9.92 -6.76
CA TYR A 19 -1.65 9.87 -7.59
C TYR A 19 -1.00 8.48 -7.60
N LEU A 20 -1.07 7.74 -6.50
CA LEU A 20 -0.59 6.37 -6.45
C LEU A 20 -1.46 5.42 -7.29
N ILE A 21 -2.78 5.53 -7.17
CA ILE A 21 -3.74 4.72 -7.93
C ILE A 21 -3.61 5.01 -9.44
N LEU A 22 -3.25 6.23 -9.84
CA LEU A 22 -3.00 6.60 -11.24
C LEU A 22 -1.88 5.79 -11.91
N PHE A 23 -0.92 5.27 -11.14
CA PHE A 23 0.22 4.51 -11.68
C PHE A 23 0.17 3.01 -11.37
N LEU A 24 -0.91 2.54 -10.75
CA LEU A 24 -1.12 1.14 -10.40
C LEU A 24 -2.44 0.66 -10.99
N ASP A 25 -2.41 -0.49 -11.67
CA ASP A 25 -3.64 -1.22 -11.95
C ASP A 25 -4.12 -1.89 -10.65
N VAL A 26 -5.26 -1.45 -10.12
CA VAL A 26 -5.82 -1.97 -8.87
C VAL A 26 -6.72 -3.15 -9.19
N GLY A 27 -6.24 -4.34 -8.83
CA GLY A 27 -6.92 -5.60 -9.05
C GLY A 27 -7.85 -6.02 -7.90
N LYS A 28 -8.15 -7.31 -7.90
CA LYS A 28 -9.08 -7.94 -6.95
C LYS A 28 -8.61 -7.81 -5.51
N LYS A 29 -9.57 -7.79 -4.59
CA LYS A 29 -9.32 -7.95 -3.15
C LYS A 29 -8.73 -9.33 -2.88
N ILE A 30 -7.67 -9.36 -2.07
CA ILE A 30 -6.96 -10.58 -1.67
C ILE A 30 -7.01 -10.82 -0.15
N GLY A 31 -7.39 -9.82 0.64
CA GLY A 31 -7.57 -9.99 2.07
C GLY A 31 -8.24 -8.79 2.74
N CYS A 32 -8.71 -8.98 3.97
CA CYS A 32 -9.18 -7.91 4.85
C CYS A 32 -8.93 -8.27 6.31
N GLY A 33 -8.73 -7.25 7.14
CA GLY A 33 -8.62 -7.36 8.58
C GLY A 33 -8.95 -6.04 9.28
N ASN A 34 -8.69 -5.97 10.58
CA ASN A 34 -8.99 -4.79 11.40
C ASN A 34 -8.31 -3.50 10.90
N PHE A 35 -7.18 -3.63 10.21
CA PHE A 35 -6.34 -2.52 9.75
C PHE A 35 -6.52 -2.20 8.26
N GLY A 36 -7.68 -2.59 7.70
CA GLY A 36 -8.07 -2.29 6.33
C GLY A 36 -8.08 -3.51 5.40
N GLU A 37 -7.97 -3.24 4.10
CA GLU A 37 -8.02 -4.27 3.06
C GLU A 37 -6.72 -4.37 2.25
N LEU A 38 -6.46 -5.57 1.75
CA LEU A 38 -5.38 -5.85 0.82
C LEU A 38 -5.96 -6.17 -0.55
N ARG A 39 -5.39 -5.55 -1.57
CA ARG A 39 -5.70 -5.80 -2.99
C ARG A 39 -4.45 -6.22 -3.73
N LEU A 40 -4.62 -7.06 -4.74
CA LEU A 40 -3.59 -7.26 -5.73
C LEU A 40 -3.53 -6.02 -6.63
N GLY A 41 -2.35 -5.63 -7.06
CA GLY A 41 -2.18 -4.60 -8.07
C GLY A 41 -1.02 -4.91 -8.99
N LYS A 42 -0.87 -4.09 -10.03
CA LYS A 42 0.23 -4.18 -10.98
C LYS A 42 0.82 -2.79 -11.22
N ASN A 43 2.13 -2.67 -11.16
CA ASN A 43 2.83 -1.44 -11.48
C ASN A 43 2.84 -1.26 -13.00
N LEU A 44 2.29 -0.14 -13.49
CA LEU A 44 2.15 0.12 -14.92
C LEU A 44 3.49 0.40 -15.62
N TYR A 45 4.53 0.79 -14.86
CA TYR A 45 5.84 1.10 -15.43
C TYR A 45 6.67 -0.14 -15.76
N ASN A 46 6.70 -1.13 -14.86
CA ASN A 46 7.54 -2.31 -14.97
C ASN A 46 6.75 -3.63 -15.04
N ASN A 47 5.42 -3.54 -15.04
CA ASN A 47 4.50 -4.68 -15.05
C ASN A 47 4.61 -5.64 -13.84
N GLU A 48 5.27 -5.24 -12.76
CA GLU A 48 5.41 -6.08 -11.57
C GLU A 48 4.12 -6.13 -10.75
N HIS A 49 3.82 -7.32 -10.22
CA HIS A 49 2.71 -7.51 -9.29
C HIS A 49 3.06 -6.95 -7.91
N VAL A 50 2.11 -6.26 -7.31
CA VAL A 50 2.24 -5.60 -6.00
C VAL A 50 1.02 -5.89 -5.12
N ALA A 51 1.17 -5.82 -3.81
CA ALA A 51 0.09 -5.90 -2.83
C ALA A 51 -0.24 -4.51 -2.25
N ILE A 52 -1.42 -3.98 -2.57
CA ILE A 52 -1.85 -2.65 -2.14
C ILE A 52 -2.60 -2.80 -0.81
N LYS A 53 -2.09 -2.16 0.25
CA LYS A 53 -2.79 -2.05 1.54
C LYS A 53 -3.53 -0.72 1.60
N LEU A 54 -4.83 -0.79 1.91
CA LEU A 54 -5.73 0.35 2.01
C LEU A 54 -6.32 0.42 3.41
N GLU A 55 -6.14 1.54 4.10
CA GLU A 55 -6.76 1.83 5.39
C GLU A 55 -7.83 2.95 5.22
N PRO A 56 -9.03 2.82 5.83
CA PRO A 56 -10.01 3.90 5.82
C PRO A 56 -9.48 5.16 6.50
N LEU A 57 -9.67 6.32 5.88
CA LEU A 57 -9.25 7.62 6.45
C LEU A 57 -9.88 7.93 7.80
N LYS A 58 -11.07 7.38 8.08
CA LYS A 58 -11.80 7.55 9.35
C LYS A 58 -11.47 6.45 10.38
N SER A 59 -10.39 5.69 10.17
CA SER A 59 -9.92 4.69 11.14
C SER A 59 -9.65 5.37 12.49
N LYS A 60 -10.10 4.74 13.58
CA LYS A 60 -9.91 5.27 14.94
C LYS A 60 -8.44 5.34 15.34
N ALA A 61 -7.62 4.46 14.76
CA ALA A 61 -6.19 4.36 15.03
C ALA A 61 -5.44 4.15 13.70
N PRO A 62 -5.20 5.23 12.91
CA PRO A 62 -4.50 5.11 11.64
C PRO A 62 -3.04 4.70 11.88
N GLN A 63 -2.65 3.52 11.38
CA GLN A 63 -1.33 2.94 11.64
C GLN A 63 -0.48 2.75 10.38
N LEU A 64 -1.08 2.92 9.21
CA LEU A 64 -0.42 2.66 7.93
C LEU A 64 0.87 3.48 7.72
N HIS A 65 0.93 4.71 8.28
CA HIS A 65 2.13 5.58 8.23
C HIS A 65 3.30 4.97 8.97
N LEU A 66 3.02 4.50 10.19
CA LEU A 66 4.01 4.00 11.11
C LEU A 66 4.56 2.69 10.56
N GLU A 67 3.69 1.83 10.03
CA GLU A 67 4.10 0.62 9.31
C GLU A 67 5.01 0.96 8.12
N TYR A 68 4.64 1.93 7.27
CA TYR A 68 5.47 2.34 6.13
C TYR A 68 6.86 2.80 6.57
N ARG A 69 6.95 3.66 7.59
CA ARG A 69 8.23 4.12 8.14
C ARG A 69 9.06 2.95 8.65
N PHE A 70 8.44 2.02 9.38
CA PHE A 70 9.11 0.84 9.92
C PHE A 70 9.67 -0.06 8.81
N TYR A 71 8.86 -0.39 7.80
CA TYR A 71 9.33 -1.22 6.67
C TYR A 71 10.39 -0.52 5.83
N LYS A 72 10.33 0.81 5.69
CA LYS A 72 11.37 1.56 4.99
C LYS A 72 12.72 1.46 5.69
N LEU A 73 12.73 1.51 7.03
CA LEU A 73 13.95 1.31 7.83
C LEU A 73 14.49 -0.12 7.70
N LEU A 74 13.61 -1.12 7.72
CA LEU A 74 14.02 -2.53 7.55
C LEU A 74 14.62 -2.84 6.18
N GLY A 75 14.20 -2.14 5.13
CA GLY A 75 14.71 -2.34 3.77
C GLY A 75 16.05 -1.65 3.46
N GLN A 76 16.70 -1.04 4.46
CA GLN A 76 18.02 -0.39 4.31
C GLN A 76 19.21 -1.28 4.71
N HIS A 77 18.98 -2.57 5.00
CA HIS A 77 20.02 -3.55 5.27
C HIS A 77 20.00 -4.69 4.24
#